data_AF-A0A7S2DS07-F1
#
_entry.id   AF-A0A7S2DS07-F1
#
_cell.length_a   1.000
_cell.length_b   1.000
_cell.length_c   1.000
_cell.angle_alpha   90.00
_cell.angle_beta   90.00
_cell.angle_gamma   90.00
#
_symmetry.space_group_name_H-M   'P 1'
#
loop_
_entity.id
_entity.type
_entity.pdbx_description
1 polymer ?
#
loop_
_entity_poly.entity_id
_entity_poly.type
_entity_poly.pdbx_seq_one_letter_code
_entity_poly.pdbx_strand_id
1 'polypeptide(L)'
;DEDRQFTLDLLLPRIQRKDHRVRLAVTQALGRVASRGDEVVLPILFARTQDGCSDVRRAAVQALQAVVAVPSTLVLQTVIGLLSDSDEHVVRAAARAVGKIAGKD
;
A
#
# COMPACT_ATOMS: atom_id res chain seq x y z
N ASP A 1 12.83 -10.06 12.39
CA ASP A 1 12.27 -10.77 13.54
C ASP A 1 11.48 -11.96 13.02
N GLU A 2 11.63 -13.12 13.66
CA GLU A 2 10.98 -14.39 13.29
C GLU A 2 9.45 -14.24 13.24
N ASP A 3 8.87 -13.46 14.14
CA ASP A 3 7.43 -13.19 14.18
C ASP A 3 6.94 -12.47 12.92
N ARG A 4 7.74 -11.52 12.40
CA ARG A 4 7.44 -10.84 11.14
C ARG A 4 7.48 -11.82 9.98
N GLN A 5 8.52 -12.65 9.91
CA GLN A 5 8.68 -13.58 8.79
C GLN A 5 7.52 -14.60 8.78
N PHE A 6 7.20 -15.18 9.94
CA PHE A 6 6.04 -16.04 10.10
C PHE A 6 4.74 -15.37 9.66
N THR A 7 4.56 -14.09 10.03
CA THR A 7 3.38 -13.32 9.63
C THR A 7 3.33 -13.13 8.11
N LEU A 8 4.45 -12.83 7.45
CA LEU A 8 4.50 -12.70 6.00
C LEU A 8 4.18 -14.04 5.31
N ASP A 9 4.76 -15.14 5.77
CA ASP A 9 4.50 -16.47 5.20
C ASP A 9 3.01 -16.84 5.28
N LEU A 10 2.31 -16.39 6.33
CA LEU A 10 0.85 -16.55 6.44
C LEU A 10 0.07 -15.62 5.49
N LEU A 11 0.50 -14.38 5.30
CA LEU A 11 -0.23 -13.36 4.54
C LEU A 11 -0.03 -13.46 3.03
N LEU A 12 1.20 -13.72 2.57
CA LEU A 12 1.57 -13.70 1.15
C LEU A 12 0.71 -14.62 0.26
N PRO A 13 0.38 -15.86 0.65
CA PRO A 13 -0.48 -16.74 -0.16
C PRO A 13 -1.93 -16.23 -0.35
N ARG A 14 -2.34 -15.21 0.43
CA ARG A 14 -3.71 -14.67 0.44
C ARG A 14 -3.85 -13.38 -0.37
N ILE A 15 -2.76 -12.82 -0.89
CA ILE A 15 -2.79 -11.56 -1.65
C ILE A 15 -3.66 -11.65 -2.93
N GLN A 16 -3.81 -12.82 -3.55
CA GLN A 16 -4.56 -12.99 -4.81
C GLN A 16 -5.97 -13.57 -4.62
N ARG A 17 -6.51 -13.57 -3.40
CA ARG A 17 -7.85 -14.13 -3.15
C ARG A 17 -8.92 -13.31 -3.87
N LYS A 18 -9.93 -13.99 -4.43
CA LYS A 18 -11.05 -13.35 -5.14
C LYS A 18 -11.85 -12.39 -4.26
N ASP A 19 -12.00 -12.72 -2.98
CA ASP A 19 -12.69 -11.87 -2.01
C ASP A 19 -11.86 -10.61 -1.69
N HIS A 20 -12.43 -9.44 -2.00
CA HIS A 20 -11.81 -8.14 -1.73
C HIS A 20 -11.61 -7.88 -0.23
N ARG A 21 -12.46 -8.45 0.65
CA ARG A 21 -12.31 -8.31 2.10
C ARG A 21 -11.04 -8.98 2.60
N VAL A 22 -10.70 -10.14 2.04
CA VAL A 22 -9.45 -10.84 2.34
C VAL A 22 -8.26 -10.02 1.83
N ARG A 23 -8.31 -9.52 0.59
CA ARG A 23 -7.24 -8.67 0.06
C ARG A 23 -7.06 -7.40 0.88
N LEU A 24 -8.15 -6.75 1.30
CA LEU A 24 -8.13 -5.58 2.18
C LEU A 24 -7.43 -5.88 3.49
N ALA A 25 -7.85 -6.95 4.18
CA ALA A 25 -7.26 -7.36 5.45
C ALA A 25 -5.76 -7.66 5.31
N VAL A 26 -5.37 -8.35 4.24
CA VAL A 26 -3.95 -8.64 3.94
C VAL A 26 -3.17 -7.34 3.69
N THR A 27 -3.66 -6.43 2.85
CA THR A 27 -3.00 -5.14 2.59
C THR A 27 -2.83 -4.31 3.86
N GLN A 28 -3.85 -4.26 4.73
CA GLN A 28 -3.76 -3.56 6.02
C GLN A 28 -2.75 -4.21 6.96
N ALA A 29 -2.75 -5.54 7.04
CA ALA A 29 -1.80 -6.28 7.87
C ALA A 29 -0.36 -6.06 7.39
N LEU A 30 -0.12 -6.15 6.08
CA LEU A 30 1.18 -5.86 5.46
C LEU A 30 1.68 -4.45 5.81
N GLY A 31 0.80 -3.43 5.72
CA GLY A 31 1.17 -2.06 6.08
C GLY A 31 1.53 -1.85 7.56
N ARG A 32 1.08 -2.73 8.46
CA ARG A 32 1.39 -2.67 9.90
C ARG A 32 2.68 -3.41 10.26
N VAL A 33 2.96 -4.54 9.60
CA VAL A 33 4.12 -5.38 9.91
C VAL A 33 5.37 -4.99 9.10
N ALA A 34 5.19 -4.24 8.01
CA ALA A 34 6.27 -3.74 7.21
C ALA A 34 7.09 -2.67 7.94
N SER A 35 8.40 -2.76 7.81
CA SER A 35 9.31 -1.70 8.25
C SER A 35 9.40 -0.59 7.20
N ARG A 36 9.92 0.60 7.56
CA ARG A 36 10.24 1.61 6.54
C ARG A 36 11.29 1.04 5.58
N GLY A 37 11.03 1.12 4.28
CA GLY A 37 11.90 0.61 3.22
C GLY A 37 11.75 -0.89 2.96
N ASP A 38 10.68 -1.54 3.42
CA ASP A 38 10.50 -2.99 3.28
C ASP A 38 10.36 -3.44 1.82
N GLU A 39 11.44 -3.93 1.24
CA GLU A 39 11.54 -4.33 -0.17
C GLU A 39 10.66 -5.53 -0.52
N VAL A 40 10.25 -6.34 0.46
CA VAL A 40 9.34 -7.48 0.24
C VAL A 40 7.90 -6.97 0.13
N VAL A 41 7.52 -6.03 0.99
CA VAL A 41 6.13 -5.55 1.07
C VAL A 41 5.82 -4.48 0.03
N LEU A 42 6.78 -3.61 -0.29
CA LEU A 42 6.58 -2.49 -1.23
C LEU A 42 5.99 -2.92 -2.59
N PRO A 43 6.53 -3.93 -3.30
CA PRO A 43 5.98 -4.37 -4.59
C PRO A 43 4.53 -4.84 -4.50
N ILE A 44 4.17 -5.47 -3.38
CA ILE A 44 2.81 -5.97 -3.14
C ILE A 44 1.86 -4.81 -2.93
N LEU A 45 2.25 -3.82 -2.12
CA LEU A 45 1.46 -2.61 -1.92
C LEU A 45 1.29 -1.83 -3.24
N PHE A 46 2.31 -1.75 -4.07
CA PHE A 46 2.20 -1.19 -5.42
C PHE A 46 1.17 -1.94 -6.27
N ALA A 47 1.19 -3.26 -6.31
CA ALA A 47 0.18 -4.03 -7.04
C ALA A 47 -1.25 -3.81 -6.49
N ARG A 48 -1.40 -3.44 -5.22
CA ARG A 48 -2.70 -3.15 -4.60
C ARG A 48 -3.24 -1.76 -4.89
N THR A 49 -2.44 -0.83 -5.41
CA THR A 49 -2.96 0.46 -5.89
C THR A 49 -3.80 0.32 -7.15
N GLN A 50 -3.71 -0.82 -7.85
CA GLN A 50 -4.49 -1.13 -9.05
C GLN A 50 -5.62 -2.15 -8.79
N ASP A 51 -5.96 -2.40 -7.53
CA ASP A 51 -7.03 -3.36 -7.19
C ASP A 51 -8.40 -2.87 -7.68
N GLY A 52 -9.27 -3.79 -8.10
CA GLY A 52 -10.63 -3.46 -8.53
C GLY A 52 -11.50 -2.89 -7.41
N CYS A 53 -11.18 -3.15 -6.14
CA CYS A 53 -11.89 -2.61 -4.98
C CYS A 53 -11.23 -1.33 -4.46
N SER A 54 -11.99 -0.23 -4.36
CA SER A 54 -11.46 1.07 -3.91
C SER A 54 -10.95 1.05 -2.47
N ASP A 55 -11.57 0.27 -1.57
CA ASP A 55 -11.07 0.10 -0.20
C ASP A 55 -9.67 -0.52 -0.17
N VAL A 56 -9.40 -1.47 -1.07
CA VAL A 56 -8.08 -2.10 -1.18
C VAL A 56 -7.05 -1.09 -1.72
N ARG A 57 -7.42 -0.32 -2.76
CA ARG A 57 -6.55 0.75 -3.29
C ARG A 57 -6.23 1.80 -2.23
N ARG A 58 -7.24 2.26 -1.49
CA ARG A 58 -7.09 3.21 -0.38
C ARG A 58 -6.16 2.66 0.70
N ALA A 59 -6.35 1.41 1.12
CA ALA A 59 -5.49 0.77 2.11
C ALA A 59 -4.03 0.66 1.62
N ALA A 60 -3.83 0.36 0.33
CA ALA A 60 -2.51 0.30 -0.28
C ALA A 60 -1.79 1.65 -0.21
N VAL A 61 -2.46 2.75 -0.55
CA VAL A 61 -1.89 4.10 -0.47
C VAL A 61 -1.53 4.48 0.96
N GLN A 62 -2.41 4.18 1.92
CA GLN A 62 -2.16 4.44 3.33
C GLN A 62 -0.95 3.65 3.85
N ALA A 63 -0.82 2.39 3.43
CA ALA A 63 0.33 1.56 3.75
C ALA A 63 1.62 2.06 3.10
N LEU A 64 1.60 2.42 1.80
CA LEU A 64 2.75 2.99 1.09
C LEU A 64 3.26 4.25 1.80
N GLN A 65 2.38 5.14 2.25
CA GLN A 65 2.77 6.33 3.01
C GLN A 65 3.56 5.99 4.29
N ALA A 66 3.25 4.88 4.95
CA ALA A 66 3.96 4.44 6.17
C ALA A 66 5.29 3.73 5.85
N VAL A 67 5.28 2.88 4.81
CA VAL A 67 6.37 1.96 4.46
C VAL A 67 7.43 2.61 3.60
N VAL A 68 7.12 3.59 2.75
CA VAL A 68 8.12 4.24 1.90
C VAL A 68 9.14 4.98 2.76
N ALA A 69 10.42 4.57 2.66
CA ALA A 69 11.54 5.22 3.34
C ALA A 69 12.02 6.46 2.58
N VAL A 70 12.37 6.27 1.31
CA VAL A 70 12.88 7.29 0.39
C VAL A 70 11.89 7.45 -0.77
N PRO A 71 11.47 8.68 -1.10
CA PRO A 71 10.64 8.93 -2.27
C PRO A 71 11.37 8.54 -3.55
N SER A 72 10.78 7.68 -4.37
CA SER A 72 11.26 7.43 -5.73
C SER A 72 10.26 7.98 -6.74
N THR A 73 10.73 8.25 -7.95
CA THR A 73 9.87 8.68 -9.07
C THR A 73 8.71 7.71 -9.28
N LEU A 74 8.96 6.40 -9.16
CA LEU A 74 7.93 5.37 -9.27
C LEU A 74 6.86 5.48 -8.17
N VAL A 75 7.29 5.69 -6.91
CA VAL A 75 6.37 5.90 -5.78
C VAL A 75 5.47 7.10 -6.07
N LEU A 76 6.08 8.24 -6.39
CA LEU A 76 5.36 9.49 -6.61
C LEU A 76 4.41 9.39 -7.80
N GLN A 77 4.85 8.85 -8.93
CA GLN A 77 3.99 8.64 -10.10
C GLN A 77 2.80 7.74 -9.79
N THR A 78 3.00 6.65 -9.05
CA THR A 78 1.91 5.75 -8.68
C THR A 78 0.89 6.46 -7.81
N VAL A 79 1.33 7.19 -6.79
CA VAL A 79 0.43 7.90 -5.86
C VAL A 79 -0.25 9.09 -6.54
N ILE A 80 0.46 9.82 -7.41
CA ILE A 80 -0.11 10.92 -8.22
C ILE A 80 -1.17 10.40 -9.18
N GLY A 81 -0.96 9.24 -9.81
CA GLY A 81 -1.95 8.63 -10.70
C GLY A 81 -3.30 8.36 -10.02
N LEU A 82 -3.30 8.08 -8.72
CA LEU A 82 -4.50 7.86 -7.92
C LEU A 82 -5.26 9.15 -7.56
N LEU A 83 -4.74 10.32 -7.92
CA LEU A 83 -5.50 11.57 -7.86
C LEU A 83 -6.62 11.63 -8.92
N SER A 84 -6.54 10.77 -9.95
CA SER A 84 -7.57 10.60 -10.98
C SER A 84 -8.44 9.36 -10.74
N ASP A 85 -8.40 8.77 -9.54
CA ASP A 85 -9.24 7.62 -9.19
C ASP A 85 -10.73 7.99 -9.16
N SER A 86 -11.61 7.04 -9.45
CA SER A 86 -13.06 7.24 -9.42
C SER A 86 -13.65 7.32 -8.02
N ASP A 87 -12.92 6.83 -7.00
CA ASP A 87 -13.36 6.85 -5.61
C ASP A 87 -12.72 8.01 -4.84
N GLU A 88 -13.55 8.90 -4.30
CA GLU A 88 -13.09 10.09 -3.56
C GLU A 88 -12.25 9.76 -2.32
N HIS A 89 -12.47 8.61 -1.67
CA HIS A 89 -11.65 8.21 -0.53
C HIS A 89 -10.25 7.79 -0.97
N VAL A 90 -10.10 7.22 -2.17
CA VAL A 90 -8.79 6.94 -2.77
C VAL A 90 -8.09 8.24 -3.13
N VAL A 91 -8.78 9.16 -3.82
CA VAL A 91 -8.23 10.49 -4.18
C VAL A 91 -7.75 11.25 -2.95
N ARG A 92 -8.55 11.28 -1.88
CA ARG A 92 -8.18 11.93 -0.61
C ARG A 92 -6.97 11.28 0.06
N ALA A 93 -6.87 9.95 0.00
CA ALA A 93 -5.71 9.24 0.53
C ALA A 93 -4.44 9.54 -0.29
N ALA A 94 -4.56 9.58 -1.61
CA ALA A 94 -3.48 9.92 -2.53
C ALA A 94 -2.96 11.34 -2.29
N ALA A 95 -3.83 12.35 -2.22
CA ALA A 95 -3.42 13.74 -1.95
C ALA A 95 -2.64 13.88 -0.64
N ARG A 96 -3.10 13.20 0.42
CA ARG A 96 -2.39 13.17 1.71
C ARG A 96 -1.04 12.46 1.61
N ALA A 97 -0.97 11.36 0.87
CA ALA A 97 0.25 10.59 0.68
C ALA A 97 1.28 11.36 -0.14
N VAL A 98 0.89 12.07 -1.21
CA VAL A 98 1.80 12.94 -1.98
C VAL A 98 2.47 13.95 -1.07
N GLY A 99 1.71 14.70 -0.27
CA GLY A 99 2.29 15.72 0.63
C GLY A 99 3.27 15.13 1.64
N LYS A 100 3.01 13.93 2.18
CA LYS A 100 3.88 13.28 3.17
C LYS A 100 5.10 12.56 2.59
N ILE A 101 4.98 12.04 1.37
CA ILE A 101 6.08 11.39 0.67
C ILE A 101 6.99 12.45 0.07
N ALA A 102 6.44 13.47 -0.58
CA ALA A 102 7.23 14.53 -1.21
C ALA A 102 7.76 15.59 -0.23
N GLY A 103 7.07 15.83 0.89
CA GLY A 103 7.44 16.84 1.88
C GLY A 103 8.30 16.33 3.04
N LYS A 104 8.85 15.12 2.94
CA LYS A 104 9.86 14.63 3.88
C LYS A 104 11.25 14.99 3.35
N ASP A 105 11.68 16.20 3.66
CA ASP A 105 13.09 16.54 3.87
C ASP A 105 13.55 16.00 5.24
#